data_AF-A0AAD7QBS8-F1
#
_entry.id   AF-A0AAD7QBS8-F1
#
_cell.length_a   1.000
_cell.length_b   1.000
_cell.length_c   1.000
_cell.angle_alpha   90.00
_cell.angle_beta   90.00
_cell.angle_gamma   90.00
#
_symmetry.space_group_name_H-M   'P 1'
#
loop_
_entity.id
_entity.type
_entity.pdbx_description
1 polymer ?
#
loop_
_entity_poly.entity_id
_entity_poly.type
_entity_poly.pdbx_seq_one_letter_code
_entity_poly.pdbx_strand_id
1 'polypeptide(L)'
;MVVSFALGLAETVTNPFNDGFFTSGRHSAVAATTACPGVFGSGAFPGNAGKVRIDPKIGGACNTHGVDSMRFLLPSLWNPKTSSCWTPL
;
A
#
# COMPACT_ATOMS: atom_id res chain seq x y z
N MET A 1 8.91 11.17 4.64
CA MET A 1 8.92 10.30 5.85
C MET A 1 7.53 9.88 6.34
N VAL A 2 6.42 10.44 5.82
CA VAL A 2 5.05 10.04 6.20
C VAL A 2 4.70 8.61 5.77
N VAL A 3 5.06 8.22 4.54
CA VAL A 3 4.80 6.87 4.02
C VAL A 3 5.50 5.82 4.89
N SER A 4 6.80 6.00 5.18
CA SER A 4 7.55 5.07 6.03
C SER A 4 6.94 4.91 7.42
N PHE A 5 6.46 6.00 8.02
CA PHE A 5 5.78 5.94 9.31
C PHE A 5 4.45 5.19 9.24
N ALA A 6 3.64 5.45 8.21
CA ALA A 6 2.37 4.75 8.01
C ALA A 6 2.56 3.25 7.74
N LEU A 7 3.58 2.87 6.97
CA LEU A 7 3.93 1.47 6.74
C LEU A 7 4.38 0.81 8.06
N GLY A 8 5.17 1.48 8.88
CA GLY A 8 5.49 1.00 10.23
C GLY A 8 4.24 0.84 11.10
N LEU A 9 3.31 1.78 11.10
CA LEU A 9 2.09 1.61 11.89
C LEU A 9 1.21 0.44 11.38
N ALA A 10 1.15 0.24 10.07
CA ALA A 10 0.40 -0.88 9.50
C ALA A 10 1.06 -2.22 9.81
N GLU A 11 2.39 -2.31 9.74
CA GLU A 11 3.14 -3.50 10.10
C GLU A 11 3.01 -3.85 11.59
N THR A 12 2.96 -2.89 12.53
CA THR A 12 2.74 -3.23 13.95
C THR A 12 1.37 -3.88 14.17
N VAL A 13 0.33 -3.34 13.55
CA VAL A 13 -1.06 -3.82 13.72
C VAL A 13 -1.28 -5.14 12.99
N THR A 14 -0.59 -5.35 11.87
CA THR A 14 -0.75 -6.57 11.04
C THR A 14 0.27 -7.65 11.35
N ASN A 15 1.24 -7.43 12.25
CA ASN A 15 2.22 -8.45 12.63
C ASN A 15 1.54 -9.61 13.38
N PRO A 16 1.45 -10.81 12.78
CA PRO A 16 0.80 -11.97 13.42
C PRO A 16 1.63 -12.61 14.54
N PHE A 17 2.93 -12.29 14.63
CA PHE A 17 3.86 -12.85 15.61
C PHE A 17 4.13 -11.92 16.80
N ASN A 18 3.64 -10.68 16.74
CA ASN A 18 3.79 -9.66 17.80
C ASN A 18 5.25 -9.42 18.24
N ASP A 19 6.21 -9.62 17.34
CA ASP A 19 7.65 -9.59 17.58
C ASP A 19 8.39 -8.44 16.87
N GLY A 20 7.69 -7.60 16.09
CA GLY A 20 8.22 -6.36 15.52
C GLY A 20 8.29 -6.29 13.99
N PHE A 21 9.28 -5.57 13.46
CA PHE A 21 9.41 -5.16 12.06
C PHE A 21 10.59 -5.85 11.38
N PHE A 22 10.38 -6.54 10.26
CA PHE A 22 11.47 -7.28 9.60
C PHE A 22 11.52 -7.07 8.10
N THR A 23 12.71 -6.70 7.62
CA THR A 23 13.09 -6.75 6.21
C THR A 23 13.83 -8.05 5.86
N SER A 24 14.27 -8.83 6.86
CA SER A 24 14.77 -10.20 6.68
C SER A 24 14.91 -10.99 7.99
N GLY A 25 13.87 -11.75 8.33
CA GLY A 25 13.93 -12.90 9.25
C GLY A 25 13.04 -12.77 10.49
N ARG A 26 12.31 -13.81 10.93
CA ARG A 26 12.90 -15.12 11.29
C ARG A 26 13.20 -16.15 10.21
N HIS A 27 12.68 -16.03 8.98
CA HIS A 27 13.37 -16.39 7.72
C HIS A 27 12.41 -16.26 6.52
N SER A 28 12.11 -15.03 6.06
CA SER A 28 11.38 -14.75 4.80
C SER A 28 9.86 -14.52 4.85
N ALA A 29 9.29 -14.10 5.97
CA ALA A 29 7.93 -13.53 5.96
C ALA A 29 8.01 -12.09 5.42
N VAL A 30 7.46 -11.85 4.22
CA VAL A 30 7.37 -10.49 3.66
C VAL A 30 6.27 -9.74 4.39
N ALA A 31 6.61 -8.59 4.96
CA ALA A 31 5.67 -7.81 5.74
C ALA A 31 4.55 -7.25 4.83
N ALA A 32 3.36 -7.06 5.40
CA ALA A 32 2.14 -6.78 4.61
C ALA A 32 2.25 -5.51 3.74
N THR A 33 3.07 -4.55 4.18
CA THR A 33 3.32 -3.27 3.50
C THR A 33 4.41 -3.35 2.43
N THR A 34 5.33 -4.31 2.53
CA THR A 34 6.48 -4.47 1.63
C THR A 34 6.28 -5.56 0.58
N ALA A 35 5.27 -6.41 0.77
CA ALA A 35 4.89 -7.47 -0.16
C ALA A 35 4.33 -6.96 -1.49
N CYS A 36 3.86 -5.71 -1.54
CA CYS A 36 3.21 -5.13 -2.70
C CYS A 36 3.87 -3.83 -3.17
N PRO A 37 5.16 -3.86 -3.55
CA PRO A 37 5.87 -2.66 -3.94
C PRO A 37 5.30 -2.10 -5.24
N GLY A 38 5.00 -0.80 -5.25
CA GLY A 38 4.55 -0.09 -6.46
C GLY A 38 3.14 -0.45 -6.96
N VAL A 39 2.35 -1.18 -6.16
CA VAL A 39 0.96 -1.50 -6.50
C VAL A 39 0.02 -0.43 -5.92
N PHE A 40 -0.60 0.36 -6.79
CA PHE A 40 -1.50 1.46 -6.43
C PHE A 40 -2.95 1.25 -6.89
N GLY A 41 -3.18 0.26 -7.74
CA GLY A 41 -4.49 -0.16 -8.23
C GLY A 41 -4.38 -1.48 -9.00
N SER A 42 -5.51 -2.04 -9.42
CA SER A 42 -5.51 -3.32 -10.15
C SER A 42 -4.75 -3.21 -11.47
N GLY A 43 -3.89 -4.18 -11.74
CA GLY A 43 -3.07 -4.22 -12.96
C GLY A 43 -1.88 -3.25 -12.95
N ALA A 44 -1.46 -2.76 -11.78
CA ALA A 44 -0.24 -1.95 -11.65
C ALA A 44 1.02 -2.76 -12.01
N PHE A 45 2.01 -2.09 -12.60
CA PHE A 45 3.32 -2.62 -12.95
C PHE A 45 4.36 -1.48 -12.98
N PRO A 46 5.68 -1.74 -13.04
CA PRO A 46 6.67 -0.67 -13.04
C PRO A 46 6.42 0.37 -14.14
N GLY A 47 6.22 1.63 -13.74
CA GLY A 47 5.86 2.73 -14.66
C GLY A 47 4.36 2.94 -14.89
N ASN A 48 3.48 2.10 -14.32
CA ASN A 48 2.03 2.22 -14.42
C ASN A 48 1.34 1.96 -13.07
N ALA A 49 0.61 2.95 -12.57
CA ALA A 49 -0.10 2.86 -11.29
C ALA A 49 -1.30 1.88 -11.28
N GLY A 50 -1.69 1.35 -12.45
CA GLY A 50 -2.85 0.49 -12.63
C GLY A 50 -4.15 1.28 -12.75
N LYS A 51 -5.27 0.64 -12.45
CA LYS A 51 -6.60 1.26 -12.47
C LYS A 51 -6.76 2.20 -11.26
N VAL A 52 -6.43 3.48 -11.45
CA VAL A 52 -6.59 4.56 -10.46
C VAL A 52 -7.39 5.71 -11.07
N ARG A 53 -8.03 6.53 -10.23
CA ARG A 53 -8.87 7.63 -10.69
C ARG A 53 -7.98 8.80 -11.13
N ILE A 54 -8.14 9.27 -12.36
CA ILE A 54 -7.36 10.37 -12.93
C ILE A 54 -8.23 11.63 -12.91
N ASP A 55 -7.70 12.72 -12.37
CA ASP A 55 -8.36 14.03 -12.46
C ASP A 55 -8.17 14.62 -13.86
N PRO A 56 -9.25 14.85 -14.63
CA PRO A 56 -9.14 15.38 -15.99
C PRO A 56 -8.62 16.82 -16.05
N LYS A 57 -8.70 17.59 -14.96
CA LYS A 57 -8.25 19.00 -14.93
C LYS A 57 -6.76 19.14 -14.64
N ILE A 58 -6.20 18.24 -13.84
CA ILE A 58 -4.84 18.36 -13.29
C ILE A 58 -3.93 17.21 -13.76
N GLY A 59 -4.50 16.14 -14.32
CA GLY A 59 -3.78 14.93 -14.74
C GLY A 59 -3.28 14.06 -13.58
N GLY A 60 -3.61 14.41 -12.34
CA GLY A 60 -3.17 13.67 -11.14
C GLY A 60 -3.93 12.35 -10.96
N ALA A 61 -3.21 11.30 -10.57
CA ALA A 61 -3.77 10.00 -10.24
C ALA A 61 -4.01 9.84 -8.73
N CYS A 62 -5.14 9.25 -8.36
CA CYS A 62 -5.57 9.09 -6.98
C CYS A 62 -6.36 7.79 -6.80
N ASN A 63 -6.16 7.13 -5.66
CA ASN A 63 -6.98 6.00 -5.23
C ASN A 63 -7.81 6.31 -3.97
N THR A 64 -7.44 7.34 -3.20
CA THR A 64 -8.13 7.66 -1.93
C THR A 64 -8.39 9.15 -1.74
N HIS A 65 -9.51 9.46 -1.09
CA HIS A 65 -9.84 10.81 -0.63
C HIS A 65 -9.60 10.90 0.87
N GLY A 66 -8.74 11.83 1.27
CA GLY A 66 -8.55 12.20 2.67
C GLY A 66 -9.50 13.31 3.10
N VAL A 67 -9.17 13.93 4.23
CA VAL A 67 -9.91 15.08 4.79
C VAL A 67 -9.90 16.24 3.78
N ASP A 68 -10.97 17.03 3.77
CA ASP A 68 -11.15 18.20 2.88
C ASP A 68 -11.03 17.89 1.38
N SER A 69 -11.43 16.68 0.96
CA SER A 69 -11.34 16.22 -0.43
C SER A 69 -9.91 16.20 -0.99
N MET A 70 -8.89 16.17 -0.12
CA MET A 70 -7.52 15.95 -0.53
C MET A 70 -7.38 14.58 -1.18
N ARG A 71 -6.64 14.52 -2.28
CA ARG A 71 -6.51 13.31 -3.10
C ARG A 71 -5.14 12.71 -2.88
N PHE A 72 -5.10 11.44 -2.53
CA PHE A 72 -3.87 10.72 -2.25
C PHE A 72 -3.73 9.49 -3.15
N LEU A 73 -2.48 9.13 -3.38
CA LEU A 73 -2.10 7.88 -4.02
C LEU A 73 -1.35 7.04 -2.98
N LEU A 74 -2.06 6.10 -2.37
CA LEU A 74 -1.54 5.27 -1.29
C LEU A 74 -1.09 3.90 -1.84
N PRO A 75 0.02 3.34 -1.33
CA PRO A 75 0.43 1.99 -1.67
C PRO A 75 -0.57 0.95 -1.15
N SER A 76 -0.64 -0.19 -1.82
CA SER A 76 -1.45 -1.33 -1.40
C SER A 76 -0.86 -2.09 -0.20
N LEU A 77 -1.71 -2.83 0.50
CA LEU A 77 -1.32 -3.78 1.55
C LEU A 77 -1.63 -5.21 1.09
N TRP A 78 -0.79 -6.16 1.48
CA TRP A 78 -1.05 -7.57 1.26
C TRP A 78 -2.20 -8.06 2.14
N ASN A 79 -3.20 -8.67 1.51
CA ASN A 79 -4.30 -9.33 2.20
C ASN A 79 -4.09 -10.86 2.16
N PRO A 80 -3.82 -11.51 3.31
CA PRO A 80 -3.59 -12.96 3.36
C PRO A 80 -4.86 -13.78 3.11
N LYS A 81 -6.05 -13.21 3.30
CA LYS A 81 -7.33 -13.92 3.07
C LYS A 81 -7.62 -14.11 1.59
N THR A 82 -7.23 -13.14 0.76
CA THR A 82 -7.44 -13.18 -0.68
C THR A 82 -6.15 -13.45 -1.47
N SER A 83 -5.01 -13.58 -0.78
CA SER A 83 -3.68 -13.72 -1.36
C SER A 83 -3.39 -12.68 -2.44
N SER A 84 -3.75 -11.43 -2.18
CA SER A 84 -3.67 -10.35 -3.17
C SER A 84 -3.33 -9.00 -2.52
N CYS A 85 -2.70 -8.13 -3.30
CA CYS A 85 -2.47 -6.73 -2.93
C CYS A 85 -3.78 -5.94 -3.00
N TRP A 86 -4.21 -5.43 -1.84
CA TRP A 86 -5.44 -4.68 -1.67
C TRP A 86 -5.15 -3.19 -1.57
N THR A 87 -5.93 -2.40 -2.28
CA THR A 87 -5.92 -0.94 -2.20
C THR A 87 -7.26 -0.42 -1.73
N PRO A 88 -7.29 0.62 -0.89
CA PRO A 88 -8.50 1.41 -0.69
C PRO A 88 -8.80 2.15 -1.99
N LEU A 89 -9.77 1.65 -2.76
CA LEU A 89 -10.36 2.26 -3.96
C LEU A 89 -11.88 2.32 -3.78
#